data_AF-A0A0F2NRZ1-F1
#
_entry.id   AF-A0A0F2NRZ1-F1
#
_cell.length_a   1.000
_cell.length_b   1.000
_cell.length_c   1.000
_cell.angle_alpha   90.00
_cell.angle_beta   90.00
_cell.angle_gamma   90.00
#
_symmetry.space_group_name_H-M   'P 1'
#
loop_
_entity.id
_entity.type
_entity.pdbx_description
1 polymer ?
#
loop_
_entity_poly.entity_id
_entity_poly.type
_entity_poly.pdbx_seq_one_letter_code
_entity_poly.pdbx_strand_id
1 'polypeptide(L)'
;MKKRVILLIGFLVVGCASNPNRIDAKQVPASKYREFSCTDIGMEITYIRENSLALSESLQKTQSNDTLQMAAGALLLSPVLFGLSDYGDTPETAEFSRLKGEHQALQMRAKEINCQLSDNLTIDQYLEKNK
;
A
#
# COMPACT_ATOMS: atom_id res chain seq x y z
N MET A 1 33.33 44.65 -15.99
CA MET A 1 32.12 44.16 -16.69
C MET A 1 31.87 42.72 -16.22
N LYS A 2 30.89 42.50 -15.34
CA LYS A 2 30.62 41.22 -14.67
C LYS A 2 29.49 40.48 -15.41
N LYS A 3 29.80 39.43 -16.19
CA LYS A 3 28.77 38.56 -16.79
C LYS A 3 28.52 37.40 -15.83
N ARG A 4 27.37 37.44 -15.14
CA ARG A 4 26.93 36.41 -14.21
C ARG A 4 26.56 35.17 -15.01
N VAL A 5 27.23 34.06 -14.73
CA VAL A 5 26.85 32.73 -15.21
C VAL A 5 25.54 32.38 -14.51
N ILE A 6 24.43 32.42 -15.25
CA ILE A 6 23.11 32.01 -14.77
C ILE A 6 23.07 30.48 -14.90
N LEU A 7 23.26 29.82 -13.77
CA LEU A 7 23.16 28.36 -13.62
C LEU A 7 21.67 28.01 -13.51
N LEU A 8 21.08 27.61 -14.64
CA LEU A 8 19.69 27.16 -14.76
C LEU A 8 19.55 25.80 -14.07
N ILE A 9 19.21 25.83 -12.78
CA ILE A 9 18.75 24.67 -12.01
C ILE A 9 17.35 24.31 -12.52
N GLY A 10 17.29 23.33 -13.42
CA GLY A 10 16.05 22.67 -13.82
C GLY A 10 15.56 21.80 -12.66
N PHE A 11 14.47 22.20 -12.03
CA PHE A 11 13.76 21.41 -11.04
C PHE A 11 13.04 20.27 -11.79
N LEU A 12 13.68 19.11 -11.91
CA LEU A 12 13.03 17.88 -12.33
C LEU A 12 12.10 17.46 -11.20
N VAL A 13 10.81 17.76 -11.34
CA VAL A 13 9.77 17.29 -10.42
C VAL A 13 9.68 15.78 -10.57
N VAL A 14 10.12 15.10 -9.51
CA VAL A 14 10.10 13.64 -9.33
C VAL A 14 8.64 13.20 -9.21
N GLY A 15 8.16 12.38 -10.15
CA GLY A 15 6.94 11.60 -9.95
C GLY A 15 7.23 10.49 -8.93
N CYS A 16 6.46 10.44 -7.84
CA CYS A 16 6.54 9.36 -6.86
C CYS A 16 5.86 8.10 -7.43
N ALA A 17 6.64 7.16 -7.97
CA ALA A 17 6.13 5.85 -8.36
C ALA A 17 5.89 4.99 -7.11
N SER A 18 4.63 4.66 -6.84
CA SER A 18 4.19 3.97 -5.61
C SER A 18 4.14 2.45 -5.81
N ASN A 19 4.92 1.68 -5.04
CA ASN A 19 4.90 0.20 -5.02
C ASN A 19 3.88 -0.41 -4.05
N PRO A 20 3.04 -1.37 -4.45
CA PRO A 20 1.87 -1.80 -3.69
C PRO A 20 2.28 -2.66 -2.49
N ASN A 21 3.37 -3.43 -2.62
CA ASN A 21 3.95 -4.25 -1.55
C ASN A 21 4.61 -3.39 -0.45
N ARG A 22 4.74 -2.08 -0.66
CA ARG A 22 5.38 -1.14 0.24
C ARG A 22 4.41 -0.10 0.79
N ILE A 23 3.10 -0.27 0.53
CA ILE A 23 2.06 0.59 1.08
C ILE A 23 1.74 0.12 2.51
N ASP A 24 1.94 1.02 3.46
CA ASP A 24 1.64 0.79 4.87
C ASP A 24 0.13 0.86 5.13
N ALA A 25 -0.32 0.12 6.15
CA ALA A 25 -1.72 0.10 6.56
C ALA A 25 -2.08 1.41 7.27
N LYS A 26 -3.18 2.05 6.85
CA LYS A 26 -3.75 3.17 7.60
C LYS A 26 -4.41 2.66 8.86
N GLN A 27 -4.26 3.38 9.96
CA GLN A 27 -4.85 2.97 11.23
C GLN A 27 -6.38 3.14 11.19
N VAL A 28 -7.12 2.02 11.21
CA VAL A 28 -8.58 1.99 11.32
C VAL A 28 -8.98 1.47 12.70
N PRO A 29 -9.88 2.16 13.44
CA PRO A 29 -10.27 1.72 14.77
C PRO A 29 -11.10 0.44 14.72
N ALA A 30 -10.66 -0.60 15.44
CA ALA A 30 -11.40 -1.87 15.58
C ALA A 30 -12.79 -1.70 16.20
N SER A 31 -13.05 -0.58 16.89
CA SER A 31 -14.36 -0.25 17.45
C SER A 31 -15.48 -0.20 16.40
N LYS A 32 -15.14 0.06 15.13
CA LYS A 32 -16.05 0.04 13.97
C LYS A 32 -16.72 -1.33 13.76
N TYR A 33 -16.03 -2.42 14.13
CA TYR A 33 -16.44 -3.80 13.88
C TYR A 33 -16.91 -4.53 15.15
N ARG A 34 -17.18 -3.80 16.25
CA ARG A 34 -17.53 -4.42 17.55
C ARG A 34 -18.74 -5.33 17.49
N GLU A 35 -19.74 -4.97 16.68
CA GLU A 35 -21.01 -5.71 16.59
C GLU A 35 -20.98 -6.86 15.56
N PHE A 36 -19.86 -7.04 14.84
CA PHE A 36 -19.76 -8.06 13.80
C PHE A 36 -19.68 -9.47 14.41
N SER A 37 -20.44 -10.40 13.83
CA SER A 37 -20.32 -11.83 14.10
C SER A 37 -19.18 -12.46 13.28
N CYS A 38 -18.78 -13.69 13.59
CA CYS A 38 -17.76 -14.39 12.80
C CYS A 38 -18.13 -14.56 11.32
N THR A 39 -19.42 -14.69 11.02
CA THR A 39 -19.90 -14.75 9.64
C THR A 39 -19.72 -13.40 8.96
N ASP A 40 -20.08 -12.30 9.62
CA ASP A 40 -19.92 -10.94 9.08
C ASP A 40 -18.46 -10.61 8.83
N ILE A 41 -17.57 -10.99 9.76
CA ILE A 41 -16.13 -10.81 9.62
C ILE A 41 -15.59 -11.61 8.42
N GLY A 42 -16.04 -12.86 8.24
CA GLY A 42 -15.60 -13.69 7.13
C GLY A 42 -16.02 -13.12 5.76
N MET A 43 -17.25 -12.63 5.66
CA MET A 43 -17.73 -11.96 4.44
C MET A 43 -16.95 -10.68 4.17
N GLU A 44 -16.74 -9.85 5.19
CA GLU A 44 -16.03 -8.57 5.04
C GLU A 44 -14.55 -8.75 4.67
N ILE A 45 -13.87 -9.72 5.31
CA ILE A 45 -12.49 -10.07 4.96
C ILE A 45 -12.39 -10.52 3.50
N THR A 46 -13.36 -11.30 3.01
CA THR A 46 -13.39 -11.76 1.62
C THR A 46 -13.58 -10.59 0.66
N TYR A 47 -14.54 -9.71 0.94
CA TYR A 47 -14.76 -8.49 0.17
C TYR A 47 -13.51 -7.59 0.11
N ILE A 48 -12.87 -7.35 1.25
CA ILE A 48 -11.65 -6.51 1.31
C ILE A 48 -10.51 -7.14 0.51
N ARG A 49 -10.34 -8.47 0.57
CA ARG A 49 -9.30 -9.18 -0.18
C ARG A 49 -9.48 -9.04 -1.69
N GLU A 50 -10.69 -9.24 -2.20
CA GLU A 50 -11.00 -9.08 -3.63
C GLU A 50 -10.78 -7.65 -4.10
N ASN A 51 -11.24 -6.66 -3.33
CA ASN A 51 -11.05 -5.25 -3.67
C ASN A 51 -9.57 -4.84 -3.62
N SER A 52 -8.81 -5.37 -2.65
CA SER A 52 -7.37 -5.15 -2.55
C SER A 52 -6.61 -5.76 -3.73
N LEU A 53 -7.05 -6.91 -4.25
CA LEU A 53 -6.47 -7.54 -5.43
C LEU A 53 -6.63 -6.67 -6.68
N ALA A 54 -7.85 -6.23 -6.97
CA ALA A 54 -8.13 -5.35 -8.10
C ALA A 54 -7.32 -4.04 -8.04
N LEU A 55 -7.22 -3.45 -6.85
CA LEU A 55 -6.47 -2.21 -6.64
C LEU A 55 -4.95 -2.43 -6.75
N SER A 56 -4.44 -3.54 -6.22
CA SER A 56 -3.04 -3.93 -6.38
C SER A 56 -2.65 -4.11 -7.85
N GLU A 57 -3.51 -4.72 -8.67
CA GLU A 57 -3.27 -4.84 -10.11
C GLU A 57 -3.22 -3.48 -10.81
N SER A 58 -4.11 -2.54 -10.47
CA SER A 58 -4.07 -1.16 -11.00
C SER A 58 -2.74 -0.48 -10.64
N LEU A 59 -2.34 -0.56 -9.37
CA LEU A 59 -1.09 0.01 -8.88
C LEU A 59 0.15 -0.62 -9.54
N GLN A 60 0.13 -1.93 -9.80
CA GLN A 60 1.21 -2.63 -10.51
C GLN A 60 1.33 -2.19 -11.97
N LYS A 61 0.21 -2.02 -12.68
CA LYS A 61 0.19 -1.51 -14.07
C LYS A 61 0.72 -0.08 -14.16
N THR A 62 0.36 0.77 -13.19
CA THR A 62 0.87 2.14 -13.12
C THR A 62 2.39 2.17 -12.88
N GLN A 63 2.92 1.26 -12.07
CA GLN A 63 4.36 1.16 -11.83
C GLN A 63 5.18 0.50 -12.93
N SER A 64 4.65 -0.47 -13.67
CA SER A 64 5.45 -1.21 -14.66
C SER A 64 6.02 -0.31 -15.76
N ASN A 65 5.38 0.85 -15.99
CA ASN A 65 5.86 1.85 -16.93
C ASN A 65 7.04 2.70 -16.39
N ASP A 66 7.17 2.85 -15.07
CA ASP A 66 8.18 3.71 -14.40
C ASP A 66 9.31 2.94 -13.69
N THR A 67 9.10 1.65 -13.38
CA THR A 67 10.06 0.86 -12.57
C THR A 67 11.36 0.57 -13.32
N LEU A 68 11.33 0.40 -14.65
CA LEU A 68 12.54 0.10 -15.42
C LEU A 68 13.51 1.29 -15.47
N GLN A 69 13.00 2.53 -15.47
CA GLN A 69 13.84 3.73 -15.48
C GLN A 69 14.28 4.16 -14.07
N MET A 70 13.48 3.88 -13.03
CA MET A 70 13.85 4.18 -11.64
C MET A 70 14.79 3.14 -11.01
N ALA A 71 14.68 1.85 -11.36
CA ALA A 71 15.54 0.80 -10.79
C ALA A 71 17.03 0.99 -11.11
N ALA A 72 17.35 1.53 -12.30
CA ALA A 72 18.71 1.89 -12.68
C ALA A 72 19.28 3.05 -11.82
N GLY A 73 18.43 3.97 -11.36
CA GLY A 73 18.82 5.06 -10.45
C GLY A 73 18.83 4.69 -8.97
N ALA A 74 17.94 3.78 -8.55
CA ALA A 74 17.79 3.36 -7.15
C ALA A 74 18.92 2.44 -6.64
N LEU A 75 19.53 1.63 -7.52
CA LEU A 75 20.69 0.80 -7.19
C LEU A 75 21.94 1.62 -6.81
N LEU A 76 22.04 2.87 -7.29
CA LEU A 76 23.19 3.76 -7.03
C LEU A 76 23.02 4.65 -5.80
N LEU A 77 21.83 4.70 -5.17
CA LEU A 77 21.49 5.66 -4.10
C LEU A 77 20.92 5.03 -2.81
N SER A 78 21.25 3.76 -2.54
CA SER A 78 20.81 3.06 -1.31
C SER A 78 21.80 3.29 -0.16
N PRO A 79 21.47 4.21 0.76
CA PRO A 79 21.17 3.76 2.13
C PRO A 79 20.02 4.54 2.82
N VAL A 80 19.41 5.53 2.16
CA VAL A 80 18.40 6.44 2.77
C VAL A 80 16.95 6.04 2.46
N LEU A 81 16.72 5.25 1.40
CA LEU A 81 15.39 4.80 1.00
C LEU A 81 14.75 3.73 1.91
N PHE A 82 15.45 3.31 2.97
CA PHE A 82 14.87 2.46 4.01
C PHE A 82 14.10 3.25 5.09
N GLY A 83 14.10 4.60 5.05
CA GLY A 83 13.55 5.44 6.12
C GLY A 83 12.45 6.45 5.74
N LEU A 84 11.99 6.49 4.49
CA LEU A 84 10.97 7.47 4.06
C LEU A 84 9.63 6.76 3.79
N SER A 85 8.74 6.90 4.77
CA SER A 85 7.40 6.32 4.86
C SER A 85 6.30 7.15 4.15
N ASP A 86 6.64 8.21 3.42
CA ASP A 86 5.67 9.02 2.68
C ASP A 86 5.53 8.49 1.24
N TYR A 87 4.75 7.41 1.13
CA TYR A 87 4.45 6.69 -0.11
C TYR A 87 3.36 7.39 -0.92
N GLY A 88 3.55 7.42 -2.25
CA GLY A 88 2.82 8.22 -3.23
C GLY A 88 1.33 8.45 -2.94
N ASP A 89 0.94 9.72 -2.95
CA ASP A 89 -0.39 10.24 -2.58
C ASP A 89 -1.41 10.06 -3.72
N THR A 90 -1.56 8.85 -4.25
CA THR A 90 -2.61 8.57 -5.24
C THR A 90 -3.91 8.17 -4.54
N PRO A 91 -5.09 8.49 -5.09
CA PRO A 91 -6.36 8.02 -4.52
C PRO A 91 -6.39 6.50 -4.33
N GLU A 92 -5.77 5.75 -5.26
CA GLU A 92 -5.70 4.29 -5.24
C GLU A 92 -4.80 3.74 -4.12
N THR A 93 -3.63 4.34 -3.90
CA THR A 93 -2.73 3.94 -2.80
C THR A 93 -3.33 4.29 -1.43
N ALA A 94 -3.99 5.44 -1.32
CA ALA A 94 -4.68 5.86 -0.11
C ALA A 94 -5.83 4.90 0.24
N GLU A 95 -6.57 4.44 -0.77
CA GLU A 95 -7.64 3.46 -0.62
C GLU A 95 -7.08 2.07 -0.28
N PHE A 96 -6.00 1.64 -0.93
CA PHE A 96 -5.34 0.36 -0.62
C PHE A 96 -4.82 0.32 0.81
N SER A 97 -4.19 1.41 1.26
CA SER A 97 -3.74 1.59 2.64
C SER A 97 -4.90 1.50 3.65
N ARG A 98 -6.06 2.09 3.31
CA ARG A 98 -7.28 2.01 4.12
C ARG A 98 -7.78 0.57 4.23
N LEU A 99 -7.88 -0.15 3.10
CA LEU A 99 -8.32 -1.55 3.07
C LEU A 99 -7.42 -2.48 3.90
N LYS A 100 -6.10 -2.27 3.83
CA LYS A 100 -5.13 -3.01 4.67
C LYS A 100 -5.35 -2.77 6.16
N GLY A 101 -5.66 -1.52 6.53
CA GLY A 101 -6.05 -1.14 7.89
C GLY A 101 -7.35 -1.78 8.37
N GLU A 102 -8.37 -1.81 7.51
CA GLU A 102 -9.65 -2.45 7.80
C GLU A 102 -9.51 -3.96 8.02
N HIS A 103 -8.70 -4.62 7.18
CA HIS A 103 -8.40 -6.03 7.35
C HIS A 103 -7.71 -6.32 8.70
N GLN A 104 -6.74 -5.49 9.10
CA GLN A 104 -6.08 -5.63 10.41
C GLN A 104 -7.08 -5.45 11.56
N ALA A 105 -7.97 -4.47 11.45
CA ALA A 105 -9.02 -4.23 12.44
C ALA A 105 -9.98 -5.42 12.57
N LEU A 106 -10.39 -6.02 11.46
CA LEU A 106 -11.22 -7.22 11.43
C LEU A 106 -10.50 -8.44 12.01
N GLN A 107 -9.22 -8.62 11.72
CA GLN A 107 -8.42 -9.69 12.31
C GLN A 107 -8.27 -9.53 13.83
N MET A 108 -8.11 -8.30 14.32
CA MET A 108 -8.10 -8.03 15.76
C MET A 108 -9.45 -8.41 16.37
N ARG A 109 -10.57 -7.99 15.76
CA ARG A 109 -11.91 -8.34 16.24
C ARG A 109 -12.15 -9.86 16.21
N ALA A 110 -11.74 -10.54 15.14
CA ALA A 110 -11.86 -11.98 15.00
C ALA A 110 -11.14 -12.73 16.14
N LYS A 111 -9.96 -12.23 16.54
CA LYS A 111 -9.20 -12.77 17.68
C LYS A 111 -9.93 -12.53 19.01
N GLU A 112 -10.49 -11.34 19.21
CA GLU A 112 -11.24 -11.02 20.44
C GLU A 112 -12.44 -11.95 20.67
N ILE A 113 -13.13 -12.34 19.60
CA ILE A 113 -14.31 -13.23 19.68
C ILE A 113 -14.02 -14.68 19.28
N ASN A 114 -12.75 -15.06 19.11
CA ASN A 114 -12.29 -16.41 18.79
C ASN A 114 -12.92 -17.03 17.52
N CYS A 115 -12.99 -16.27 16.42
CA CYS A 115 -13.45 -16.80 15.14
C CYS A 115 -12.44 -17.79 14.54
N GLN A 116 -12.95 -18.89 14.00
CA GLN A 116 -12.19 -19.82 13.16
C GLN A 116 -12.17 -19.29 11.72
N LEU A 117 -11.25 -18.36 11.44
CA LEU A 117 -11.01 -17.90 10.06
C LEU A 117 -10.30 -19.01 9.27
N SER A 118 -10.76 -19.29 8.05
CA SER A 118 -10.17 -20.31 7.17
C SER A 118 -8.71 -20.04 6.82
N ASP A 119 -8.33 -18.76 6.71
CA ASP A 119 -6.99 -18.32 6.39
C ASP A 119 -6.62 -17.06 7.18
N ASN A 120 -5.53 -17.12 7.97
CA ASN A 120 -4.94 -15.98 8.71
C ASN A 120 -3.94 -15.18 7.86
N LEU A 121 -4.15 -15.15 6.55
CA LEU A 121 -3.25 -14.52 5.60
C LEU A 121 -3.40 -12.99 5.70
N THR A 122 -2.28 -12.27 5.73
CA THR A 122 -2.29 -10.81 5.55
C THR A 122 -2.67 -10.46 4.11
N ILE A 123 -3.11 -9.21 3.87
CA ILE A 123 -3.41 -8.75 2.51
C ILE A 123 -2.19 -8.92 1.60
N ASP A 124 -0.98 -8.56 2.06
CA ASP A 124 0.23 -8.69 1.24
C ASP A 124 0.49 -10.14 0.81
N GLN A 125 0.38 -11.08 1.74
CA GLN A 125 0.55 -12.51 1.46
C GLN A 125 -0.59 -13.08 0.58
N TYR A 126 -1.81 -12.57 0.73
CA TYR A 126 -2.93 -12.95 -0.14
C TYR A 126 -2.69 -12.49 -1.58
N LEU A 127 -2.14 -11.30 -1.77
CA LEU A 127 -1.80 -10.79 -3.09
C LEU A 127 -0.68 -11.59 -3.74
N GLU A 128 0.38 -11.95 -3.00
CA GLU A 128 1.46 -12.78 -3.52
C GLU A 128 0.99 -14.18 -3.94
N LYS A 129 0.02 -14.77 -3.24
CA LYS A 129 -0.56 -16.07 -3.58
C LYS A 129 -1.45 -16.03 -4.83
N ASN A 130 -2.07 -14.89 -5.12
CA ASN A 130 -3.02 -14.72 -6.22
C ASN A 130 -2.44 -13.89 -7.39
N LYS A 131 -1.11 -13.70 -7.40
CA LYS A 131 -0.36 -13.07 -8.49
C LYS A 131 0.08 -14.11 -9.52
#